data_AF-A0A1R1Z1J5-F1
#
_entry.id   AF-A0A1R1Z1J5-F1
#
_cell.length_a   1.000
_cell.length_b   1.000
_cell.length_c   1.000
_cell.angle_alpha   90.00
_cell.angle_beta   90.00
_cell.angle_gamma   90.00
#
_symmetry.space_group_name_H-M   'P 1'
#
loop_
_entity.id
_entity.type
_entity.pdbx_description
1 polymer ?
#
loop_
_entity_poly.entity_id
_entity_poly.type
_entity_poly.pdbx_seq_one_letter_code
_entity_poly.pdbx_strand_id
1 'polypeptide(L)' 'MIEWFRARARQERSFAQRATTFEARAAHKALMAILVRHCASQPALRRSLCRHCPVQVECRRSALLVVTGRIAA' A
#
# COMPACT_ATOMS: atom_id res chain seq x y z
N MET A 1 -5.43 -5.71 14.54
CA MET A 1 -4.36 -4.75 14.13
C MET A 1 -4.05 -4.81 12.62
N ILE A 2 -3.70 -5.97 12.04
CA ILE A 2 -3.40 -6.12 10.58
C ILE A 2 -4.57 -5.69 9.68
N GLU A 3 -5.80 -6.03 10.07
CA GLU A 3 -7.00 -5.71 9.29
C GLU A 3 -7.22 -4.21 9.13
N TRP A 4 -6.84 -3.42 10.13
CA TRP A 4 -6.92 -1.96 10.07
C TRP A 4 -6.00 -1.40 8.98
N PHE A 5 -4.74 -1.86 8.93
CA PHE A 5 -3.80 -1.45 7.87
C PHE A 5 -4.32 -1.80 6.48
N ARG A 6 -4.90 -3.00 6.32
CA ARG A 6 -5.50 -3.44 5.04
C ARG A 6 -6.71 -2.61 4.65
N ALA A 7 -7.61 -2.33 5.60
CA ALA A 7 -8.78 -1.51 5.37
C ALA A 7 -8.39 -0.09 4.97
N ARG A 8 -7.45 0.53 5.70
CA ARG A 8 -6.96 1.87 5.40
C ARG A 8 -6.23 1.94 4.06
N ALA A 9 -5.40 0.94 3.72
CA ALA A 9 -4.73 0.90 2.42
C ALA A 9 -5.73 0.83 1.24
N ARG A 10 -6.84 0.06 1.40
CA ARG A 10 -7.92 0.03 0.40
C ARG A 10 -8.63 1.38 0.26
N GLN A 11 -8.83 2.08 1.38
CA GLN A 11 -9.42 3.41 1.37
C GLN A 11 -8.52 4.42 0.64
N GLU A 12 -7.21 4.44 0.93
CA GLU A 12 -6.25 5.31 0.24
C GLU A 12 -6.19 5.02 -1.26
N ARG A 13 -6.29 3.75 -1.68
CA ARG A 13 -6.41 3.40 -3.10
C ARG A 13 -7.64 4.04 -3.74
N SER A 14 -8.79 3.94 -3.08
CA SER A 14 -10.04 4.54 -3.56
C SER A 14 -9.94 6.08 -3.65
N PHE A 15 -9.25 6.72 -2.72
CA PHE A 15 -9.00 8.16 -2.78
C PHE A 15 -8.02 8.51 -3.91
N ALA A 16 -6.94 7.76 -4.10
CA ALA A 16 -6.01 7.97 -5.21
C ALA A 16 -6.70 7.86 -6.59
N GLN A 17 -7.69 6.95 -6.72
CA GLN A 17 -8.49 6.79 -7.93
C GLN A 17 -9.44 7.96 -8.17
N ARG A 18 -9.99 8.55 -7.11
CA ARG A 18 -10.93 9.68 -7.18
C ARG A 18 -10.24 11.05 -7.18
N ALA A 19 -8.96 11.12 -6.80
CA ALA A 19 -8.19 12.36 -6.75
C ALA A 19 -8.07 12.98 -8.15
N THR A 20 -8.46 14.26 -8.23
CA THR A 20 -8.47 15.06 -9.46
C THR A 20 -7.09 15.62 -9.79
N THR A 21 -6.29 15.96 -8.77
CA THR A 21 -4.94 16.52 -8.96
C THR A 21 -3.86 15.44 -8.89
N PHE A 22 -2.74 15.71 -9.57
CA PHE A 22 -1.57 14.84 -9.54
C PHE A 22 -0.99 14.73 -8.12
N GLU A 23 -0.86 15.85 -7.42
CA GLU A 23 -0.30 15.91 -6.06
C GLU A 23 -1.15 15.12 -5.05
N ALA A 24 -2.47 15.29 -5.06
CA ALA A 24 -3.36 14.53 -4.18
C ALA A 24 -3.26 13.02 -4.47
N ARG A 25 -3.23 12.65 -5.75
CA ARG A 25 -3.04 11.25 -6.15
C ARG A 25 -1.69 10.69 -5.67
N ALA A 26 -0.62 11.48 -5.75
CA ALA A 26 0.70 11.08 -5.28
C ALA A 26 0.71 10.90 -3.74
N ALA A 27 0.11 11.83 -2.99
CA ALA A 27 0.00 11.74 -1.53
C ALA A 27 -0.75 10.49 -1.07
N HIS A 28 -1.92 10.19 -1.65
CA HIS A 28 -2.67 8.97 -1.33
C HIS A 28 -1.89 7.69 -1.67
N LYS A 29 -1.14 7.68 -2.78
CA LYS A 29 -0.27 6.56 -3.15
C LYS A 29 0.88 6.37 -2.16
N ALA A 30 1.48 7.46 -1.66
CA ALA A 30 2.53 7.42 -0.66
C ALA A 30 2.02 6.86 0.68
N LEU A 31 0.87 7.35 1.16
CA LEU A 31 0.21 6.84 2.38
C LEU A 31 -0.14 5.35 2.25
N MET A 32 -0.73 4.94 1.13
CA MET A 32 -1.00 3.53 0.85
C MET A 32 0.28 2.68 0.92
N ALA A 33 1.39 3.15 0.35
CA ALA A 33 2.66 2.42 0.39
C ALA A 33 3.18 2.22 1.82
N ILE A 34 3.07 3.24 2.68
CA ILE A 34 3.43 3.17 4.11
C ILE A 34 2.58 2.12 4.83
N LEU A 35 1.25 2.18 4.65
CA LEU A 35 0.30 1.26 5.28
C LEU A 35 0.55 -0.20 4.87
N VAL A 36 0.87 -0.42 3.59
CA VAL A 36 1.15 -1.75 3.07
C VAL A 36 2.48 -2.29 3.60
N ARG A 37 3.52 -1.45 3.73
CA ARG A 37 4.78 -1.85 4.40
C ARG A 37 4.54 -2.24 5.85
N HIS A 38 3.79 -1.43 6.60
CA HIS A 38 3.44 -1.76 7.98
C HIS A 38 2.63 -3.04 8.07
N CYS A 39 1.70 -3.30 7.15
CA CYS A 39 0.98 -4.58 7.08
C CYS A 39 1.94 -5.75 6.81
N ALA A 40 2.92 -5.57 5.92
CA ALA A 40 3.88 -6.60 5.55
C ALA A 40 4.85 -6.96 6.70
N SER A 41 5.16 -5.99 7.57
CA SER A 41 6.02 -6.18 8.74
C SER A 41 5.30 -6.77 9.97
N GLN A 42 3.99 -7.01 9.89
CA GLN A 42 3.26 -7.58 11.03
C GLN A 42 3.57 -9.07 11.20
N PRO A 43 3.92 -9.53 12.42
CA PRO A 43 4.29 -10.93 12.66
C PRO A 43 3.14 -11.91 12.40
N ALA A 44 1.88 -11.50 12.64
CA ALA A 44 0.70 -12.34 12.42
C ALA A 44 0.19 -12.34 10.96
N LEU A 45 1.00 -11.90 10.00
CA LEU A 45 0.59 -11.79 8.60
C LEU A 45 0.37 -13.15 7.96
N ARG A 46 -0.90 -13.49 7.70
CA ARG A 46 -1.27 -14.62 6.85
C ARG A 46 -1.06 -14.28 5.37
N ARG A 47 0.06 -14.72 4.80
CA ARG A 47 0.46 -14.47 3.40
C ARG A 47 -0.52 -15.05 2.37
N SER A 48 -1.29 -16.09 2.72
CA SER A 48 -2.37 -16.64 1.88
C SER A 48 -3.42 -15.59 1.53
N LEU A 49 -3.77 -14.72 2.47
CA LEU A 49 -4.74 -13.63 2.27
C LEU A 49 -4.20 -12.50 1.40
N CYS A 50 -2.88 -12.40 1.23
CA CYS A 50 -2.27 -11.36 0.39
C CYS A 50 -2.49 -11.62 -1.11
N ARG A 51 -2.75 -12.88 -1.52
CA ARG A 51 -2.98 -13.22 -2.94
C ARG A 51 -4.30 -12.68 -3.49
N HIS A 52 -5.29 -12.45 -2.63
CA HIS A 52 -6.61 -11.92 -3.00
C HIS A 52 -6.84 -10.51 -2.46
N CYS A 53 -5.81 -9.87 -1.91
CA CYS A 53 -5.93 -8.52 -1.35
C CYS A 53 -6.06 -7.51 -2.49
N PRO A 54 -7.05 -6.60 -2.47
CA PRO A 54 -7.24 -5.62 -3.54
C PRO A 54 -5.98 -4.81 -3.85
N VAL A 55 -5.18 -4.46 -2.83
CA VAL A 55 -3.93 -3.68 -2.96
C VAL A 55 -2.68 -4.53 -3.26
N GLN A 56 -2.82 -5.77 -3.72
CA GLN A 56 -1.70 -6.68 -3.96
C GLN A 56 -0.70 -6.14 -5.01
N VAL A 57 -1.19 -5.54 -6.09
CA VAL A 57 -0.34 -5.00 -7.16
C VAL A 57 0.53 -3.86 -6.62
N GLU A 58 -0.07 -2.97 -5.84
CA GLU A 58 0.61 -1.86 -5.20
C GLU A 58 1.58 -2.35 -4.13
N CYS A 59 1.20 -3.37 -3.35
CA CYS A 59 2.10 -4.04 -2.41
C CYS A 59 3.36 -4.58 -3.09
N ARG A 60 3.22 -5.25 -4.23
CA ARG A 60 4.35 -5.77 -5.01
C ARG A 60 5.22 -4.63 -5.54
N ARG A 61 4.62 -3.55 -6.05
CA ARG A 61 5.35 -2.36 -6.52
C ARG A 61 6.11 -1.68 -5.39
N SER A 62 5.49 -1.51 -4.22
CA SER A 62 6.15 -0.94 -3.05
C SER A 62 7.29 -1.81 -2.53
N ALA A 63 7.16 -3.14 -2.59
CA ALA A 63 8.24 -4.06 -2.25
C ALA A 63 9.41 -3.99 -3.25
N LEU A 64 9.12 -3.91 -4.55
CA LEU A 64 10.14 -3.76 -5.59
C LEU A 64 10.92 -2.45 -5.43
N LEU A 65 10.26 -1.34 -5.10
CA LEU A 65 10.93 -0.05 -4.86
C LEU A 65 11.94 -0.10 -3.72
N VAL A 66 11.65 -0.86 -2.66
CA VAL A 66 12.58 -1.10 -1.53
C VAL A 66 13.76 -1.96 -1.97
N VAL A 67 13.51 -3.04 -2.73
CA VAL A 67 14.57 -3.93 -3.23
C VAL A 67 15.49 -3.24 -4.23
N THR A 68 14.96 -2.35 -5.08
CA THR A 68 15.75 -1.61 -6.07
C THR A 68 16.42 -0.35 -5.52
N GLY A 69 16.35 -0.09 -4.21
CA GLY A 69 16.97 1.10 -3.59
C GLY A 69 16.40 2.45 -4.06
N ARG A 70 15.28 2.45 -4.81
CA ARG A 70 14.60 3.66 -5.25
C ARG A 70 13.63 4.08 -4.16
N ILE A 71 14.18 4.65 -3.09
CA ILE A 71 13.43 5.58 -2.26
C ILE A 71 13.17 6.77 -3.18
N ALA A 72 11.96 6.85 -3.74
CA ALA A 72 11.50 8.07 -4.39
C ALA A 72 11.41 9.14 -3.29
N ALA A 73 12.47 9.92 -3.18
CA ALA A 73 12.48 11.24 -2.56
C ALA A 73 11.69 12.21 -3.45
#